data_AF-A0A498FZZ9-F1
#
_entry.id   AF-A0A498FZZ9-F1
#
_cell.length_a   1.000
_cell.length_b   1.000
_cell.length_c   1.000
_cell.angle_alpha   90.00
_cell.angle_beta   90.00
_cell.angle_gamma   90.00
#
_symmetry.space_group_name_H-M   'P 1'
#
loop_
_entity.id
_entity.type
_entity.pdbx_description
1 polymer ?
#
loop_
_entity_poly.entity_id
_entity_poly.type
_entity_poly.pdbx_seq_one_letter_code
_entity_poly.pdbx_strand_id
1 'polypeptide(L)'
;AEEGFVDRVFPPEGAYDVAAQHVYGMAINRIRPDREVREVLRRAHPYRGFDDAAYERLFRYLTGDYDGLEEKNVYPKVLRDANDPPDGEHHYPEYPVGETLVGKRGRLARVIYMTNVGTIPDSFTCDVFTRDDEWVGTLDESYLDTLESGDVFALGGERFAFRYRRGSKVYVDRTS
;
A
#
# COMPACT_ATOMS: atom_id res chain seq x y z
N ALA A 1 -14.78 2.97 -38.38
CA ALA A 1 -14.93 2.82 -36.93
C ALA A 1 -16.41 3.05 -36.64
N GLU A 2 -17.20 2.01 -36.83
CA GLU A 2 -18.63 2.04 -36.55
C GLU A 2 -18.85 1.53 -35.13
N GLU A 3 -19.73 2.24 -34.41
CA GLU A 3 -20.27 1.96 -33.08
C GLU A 3 -19.38 2.27 -31.87
N GLY A 4 -19.85 3.25 -31.06
CA GLY A 4 -19.28 3.68 -29.78
C GLY A 4 -19.49 2.64 -28.68
N PHE A 5 -18.87 1.47 -28.84
CA PHE A 5 -18.79 0.45 -27.81
C PHE A 5 -17.94 0.98 -26.65
N VAL A 6 -18.58 1.18 -25.50
CA VAL A 6 -17.91 1.60 -24.27
C VAL A 6 -17.72 0.35 -23.40
N ASP A 7 -16.49 0.11 -22.97
CA ASP A 7 -16.19 -1.00 -22.06
C ASP A 7 -16.95 -0.86 -20.74
N ARG A 8 -17.48 -1.98 -20.27
CA ARG A 8 -18.10 -2.03 -18.94
C ARG A 8 -17.00 -1.95 -17.89
N VAL A 9 -17.18 -1.04 -16.94
CA VAL A 9 -16.28 -0.91 -15.79
C VAL A 9 -16.86 -1.66 -14.60
N PHE A 10 -16.04 -2.52 -14.00
CA PHE A 10 -16.35 -3.21 -12.76
C PHE A 10 -15.46 -2.65 -11.66
N PRO A 11 -16.00 -1.85 -10.71
CA PRO A 11 -15.22 -1.37 -9.59
C PRO A 11 -14.68 -2.56 -8.77
N PRO A 12 -13.41 -2.53 -8.35
CA PRO A 12 -12.86 -3.59 -7.51
C PRO A 12 -13.61 -3.67 -6.18
N GLU A 13 -13.73 -4.88 -5.65
CA GLU A 13 -14.32 -5.13 -4.34
C GLU A 13 -13.22 -5.47 -3.33
N GLY A 14 -13.36 -5.00 -2.10
CA GLY A 14 -12.46 -5.37 -1.01
C GLY A 14 -10.99 -4.98 -1.19
N ALA A 15 -10.72 -3.82 -1.79
CA ALA A 15 -9.38 -3.22 -1.84
C ALA A 15 -8.89 -2.81 -0.43
N TYR A 16 -8.37 -3.78 0.33
CA TYR A 16 -7.97 -3.62 1.74
C TYR A 16 -6.83 -2.62 1.95
N ASP A 17 -5.91 -2.54 1.00
CA ASP A 17 -4.82 -1.57 0.94
C ASP A 17 -5.34 -0.13 0.90
N VAL A 18 -6.29 0.15 -0.01
CA VAL A 18 -6.94 1.45 -0.14
C VAL A 18 -7.80 1.73 1.09
N ALA A 19 -8.49 0.73 1.65
CA ALA A 19 -9.24 0.87 2.89
C ALA A 19 -8.31 1.24 4.07
N ALA A 20 -7.17 0.56 4.21
CA ALA A 20 -6.17 0.82 5.24
C ALA A 20 -5.65 2.26 5.15
N GLN A 21 -5.34 2.73 3.94
CA GLN A 21 -4.94 4.11 3.71
C GLN A 21 -6.01 5.10 4.20
N HIS A 22 -7.28 4.89 3.85
CA HIS A 22 -8.36 5.78 4.26
C HIS A 22 -8.58 5.77 5.78
N VAL A 23 -8.56 4.61 6.43
CA VAL A 23 -8.68 4.51 7.89
C VAL A 23 -7.51 5.21 8.58
N TYR A 24 -6.30 5.03 8.08
CA TYR A 24 -5.13 5.72 8.61
C TYR A 24 -5.25 7.24 8.49
N GLY A 25 -5.73 7.74 7.34
CA GLY A 25 -6.06 9.15 7.14
C GLY A 25 -7.14 9.67 8.09
N MET A 26 -8.21 8.89 8.32
CA MET A 26 -9.26 9.24 9.28
C MET A 26 -8.70 9.37 10.70
N ALA A 27 -7.89 8.40 11.12
CA ALA A 27 -7.25 8.37 12.44
C ALA A 27 -6.27 9.55 12.64
N ILE A 28 -5.54 9.95 11.60
CA ILE A 28 -4.64 11.12 11.59
C ILE A 28 -5.40 12.45 11.68
N ASN A 29 -6.59 12.51 11.08
CA ASN A 29 -7.40 13.72 11.07
C ASN A 29 -7.90 14.04 12.48
N ARG A 30 -8.51 13.05 13.15
CA ARG A 30 -9.00 13.15 14.53
C ARG A 30 -9.27 11.76 15.09
N ILE A 31 -9.39 11.68 16.41
CA ILE A 31 -9.93 10.48 17.05
C ILE A 31 -11.45 10.36 16.80
N ARG A 32 -11.93 9.14 16.57
CA ARG A 32 -13.33 8.84 16.24
C ARG A 32 -13.76 7.48 16.80
N PRO A 33 -15.06 7.24 17.02
CA PRO A 33 -15.56 5.91 17.37
C PRO A 33 -15.28 4.87 16.27
N ASP A 34 -14.88 3.66 16.66
CA ASP A 34 -14.64 2.53 15.74
C ASP A 34 -15.85 2.24 14.85
N ARG A 35 -17.05 2.29 15.43
CA ARG A 35 -18.31 2.14 14.69
C ARG A 35 -18.48 3.19 13.57
N GLU A 36 -18.03 4.43 13.78
CA GLU A 36 -18.12 5.49 12.77
C GLU A 36 -17.20 5.19 11.59
N VAL A 37 -15.99 4.68 11.85
CA VAL A 37 -15.04 4.26 10.80
C VAL A 37 -15.68 3.18 9.93
N ARG A 38 -16.28 2.16 10.56
CA ARG A 38 -16.97 1.08 9.86
C ARG A 38 -18.14 1.58 9.01
N GLU A 39 -18.99 2.44 9.56
CA GLU A 39 -20.11 3.02 8.83
C GLU A 39 -19.65 3.83 7.60
N VAL A 40 -18.60 4.64 7.75
CA VAL A 40 -18.06 5.43 6.64
C VAL A 40 -17.51 4.53 5.55
N LEU A 41 -16.73 3.50 5.89
CA LEU A 41 -16.22 2.55 4.90
C LEU A 41 -17.36 1.87 4.12
N ARG A 42 -18.37 1.34 4.81
CA ARG A 42 -19.47 0.59 4.17
C ARG A 42 -20.38 1.44 3.28
N ARG A 43 -20.31 2.78 3.36
CA ARG A 43 -21.00 3.68 2.41
C ARG A 43 -20.34 3.68 1.03
N ALA A 44 -19.08 3.28 0.90
CA ALA A 44 -18.39 3.17 -0.38
C ALA A 44 -18.66 1.82 -1.06
N HIS A 45 -18.87 1.85 -2.38
CA HIS A 45 -19.19 0.65 -3.16
C HIS A 45 -18.21 -0.53 -2.94
N PRO A 46 -16.87 -0.35 -2.95
CA PRO A 46 -15.93 -1.47 -2.77
C PRO A 46 -16.05 -2.20 -1.42
N TYR A 47 -16.61 -1.54 -0.39
CA TYR A 47 -16.64 -2.05 0.99
C TYR A 47 -18.06 -2.26 1.53
N ARG A 48 -19.09 -2.10 0.70
CA ARG A 48 -20.51 -2.29 1.10
C ARG A 48 -20.77 -3.65 1.77
N GLY A 49 -20.03 -4.67 1.32
CA GLY A 49 -20.06 -6.04 1.84
C GLY A 49 -19.11 -6.34 3.01
N PHE A 50 -18.42 -5.36 3.59
CA PHE A 50 -17.52 -5.61 4.73
C PHE A 50 -18.31 -6.10 5.96
N ASP A 51 -18.26 -7.40 6.18
CA ASP A 51 -18.76 -8.06 7.37
C ASP A 51 -17.81 -7.86 8.57
N ASP A 52 -18.14 -8.46 9.71
CA ASP A 52 -17.32 -8.36 10.92
C ASP A 52 -15.92 -8.93 10.69
N ALA A 53 -15.81 -10.08 9.99
CA ALA A 53 -14.54 -10.75 9.76
C ALA A 53 -13.61 -9.94 8.84
N ALA A 54 -14.16 -9.34 7.78
CA ALA A 54 -13.45 -8.44 6.89
C ALA A 54 -12.95 -7.19 7.64
N TYR A 55 -13.82 -6.57 8.43
CA TYR A 55 -13.47 -5.40 9.22
C TYR A 55 -12.37 -5.69 10.25
N GLU A 56 -12.49 -6.79 10.99
CA GLU A 56 -11.47 -7.19 11.97
C GLU A 56 -10.14 -7.58 11.31
N ARG A 57 -10.17 -8.15 10.09
CA ARG A 57 -8.95 -8.42 9.32
C ARG A 57 -8.21 -7.13 8.97
N LEU A 58 -8.94 -6.11 8.53
CA LEU A 58 -8.37 -4.79 8.26
C LEU A 58 -7.70 -4.22 9.51
N PHE A 59 -8.39 -4.30 10.67
CA PHE A 59 -7.85 -3.75 11.89
C PHE A 59 -6.65 -4.51 12.44
N ARG A 60 -6.61 -5.85 12.38
CA ARG A 60 -5.41 -6.62 12.75
C ARG A 60 -4.16 -6.15 12.02
N TYR A 61 -4.29 -5.79 10.74
CA TYR A 61 -3.17 -5.20 10.00
C TYR A 61 -2.83 -3.79 10.52
N LEU A 62 -3.83 -2.94 10.72
CA LEU A 62 -3.63 -1.55 11.14
C LEU A 62 -3.12 -1.41 12.58
N THR A 63 -3.46 -2.34 13.49
CA THR A 63 -2.98 -2.40 14.88
C THR A 63 -1.71 -3.23 15.03
N GLY A 64 -1.32 -3.98 13.99
CA GLY A 64 -0.11 -4.80 14.00
C GLY A 64 -0.25 -6.12 14.75
N ASP A 65 -1.47 -6.63 14.95
CA ASP A 65 -1.78 -7.84 15.74
C ASP A 65 -1.47 -9.16 15.00
N TYR A 66 -0.61 -9.13 13.98
CA TYR A 66 -0.13 -10.34 13.31
C TYR A 66 1.26 -10.70 13.84
N ASP A 67 1.41 -11.97 14.22
CA ASP A 67 2.70 -12.50 14.65
C ASP A 67 3.79 -12.26 13.59
N GLY A 68 4.96 -11.79 14.06
CA GLY A 68 6.13 -11.55 13.22
C GLY A 68 6.10 -10.26 12.38
N LEU A 69 5.07 -9.40 12.50
CA LEU A 69 5.09 -8.08 11.87
C LEU A 69 6.19 -7.18 12.45
N GLU A 70 6.40 -7.22 13.77
CA GLU A 70 7.47 -6.48 14.42
C GLU A 70 8.86 -6.89 13.90
N GLU A 71 9.11 -8.20 13.75
CA GLU A 71 10.35 -8.74 13.20
C GLU A 71 10.61 -8.27 11.75
N LYS A 72 9.53 -7.97 11.01
CA LYS A 72 9.57 -7.44 9.64
C LYS A 72 9.56 -5.91 9.59
N ASN A 73 9.71 -5.22 10.73
CA ASN A 73 9.62 -3.77 10.84
C ASN A 73 8.28 -3.19 10.33
N VAL A 74 7.20 -3.98 10.41
CA VAL A 74 5.85 -3.53 10.07
C VAL A 74 5.19 -2.99 11.33
N TYR A 75 5.24 -1.67 11.50
CA TYR A 75 4.70 -1.01 12.68
C TYR A 75 3.17 -0.84 12.60
N PRO A 76 2.47 -0.85 13.75
CA PRO A 76 1.07 -0.45 13.84
C PRO A 76 0.85 0.98 13.30
N LYS A 77 -0.22 1.20 12.55
CA LYS A 77 -0.57 2.47 11.90
C LYS A 77 -1.55 3.29 12.72
N VAL A 78 -2.47 2.64 13.43
CA VAL A 78 -3.49 3.30 14.24
C VAL A 78 -3.47 2.78 15.67
N LEU A 79 -4.03 3.58 16.57
CA LEU A 79 -4.51 3.15 17.87
C LEU A 79 -5.96 2.71 17.71
N ARG A 80 -6.37 1.61 18.35
CA ARG A 80 -7.77 1.17 18.45
C ARG A 80 -7.99 0.58 19.84
N ASP A 81 -8.48 1.40 20.76
CA ASP A 81 -8.61 1.03 22.17
C ASP A 81 -9.87 1.63 22.79
N ALA A 82 -10.29 1.08 23.93
CA ALA A 82 -11.38 1.65 24.71
C ALA A 82 -10.98 3.03 25.26
N ASN A 83 -11.90 3.99 25.23
CA ASN A 83 -11.70 5.30 25.85
C ASN A 83 -11.51 5.14 27.36
N ASP A 84 -10.42 5.67 27.89
CA ASP A 84 -10.09 5.51 29.30
C ASP A 84 -11.09 6.22 30.23
N PRO A 85 -11.13 5.86 31.52
CA PRO A 85 -11.73 6.69 32.55
C PRO A 85 -11.06 8.08 32.64
N PRO A 86 -11.69 9.09 33.27
CA PRO A 86 -11.18 10.47 33.30
C PRO A 86 -9.75 10.66 33.85
N ASP A 87 -9.25 9.72 34.65
CA ASP A 87 -7.90 9.70 35.22
C ASP A 87 -6.87 8.89 34.38
N GLY A 88 -7.30 8.27 33.29
CA GLY A 88 -6.44 7.51 32.39
C GLY A 88 -5.68 8.37 31.36
N GLU A 89 -4.66 7.76 30.73
CA GLU A 89 -3.74 8.45 29.82
C GLU A 89 -4.39 8.81 28.47
N HIS A 90 -5.36 8.02 28.02
CA HIS A 90 -6.02 8.15 26.73
C HIS A 90 -7.52 8.42 26.89
N HIS A 91 -7.87 9.34 27.80
CA HIS A 91 -9.24 9.82 27.97
C HIS A 91 -9.59 10.95 26.99
N TYR A 92 -10.72 10.79 26.33
CA TYR A 92 -11.32 11.79 25.44
C TYR A 92 -12.71 12.15 25.96
N PRO A 93 -12.90 13.35 26.54
CA PRO A 93 -14.12 13.72 27.26
C PRO A 93 -15.34 13.86 26.34
N GLU A 94 -15.12 13.97 25.02
CA GLU A 94 -16.20 14.03 24.04
C GLU A 94 -16.88 12.66 23.83
N TYR A 95 -16.26 11.58 24.31
CA TYR A 95 -16.74 10.21 24.11
C TYR A 95 -17.01 9.51 25.46
N PRO A 96 -17.95 8.55 25.49
CA PRO A 96 -18.17 7.74 26.69
C PRO A 96 -16.92 6.95 27.09
N VAL A 97 -16.70 6.75 28.38
CA VAL A 97 -15.70 5.80 28.89
C VAL A 97 -16.06 4.39 28.37
N GLY A 98 -15.07 3.65 27.90
CA GLY A 98 -15.23 2.31 27.34
C GLY A 98 -15.63 2.26 25.86
N GLU A 99 -15.98 3.38 25.22
CA GLU A 99 -16.22 3.41 23.77
C GLU A 99 -14.92 3.08 23.04
N THR A 100 -14.94 2.12 22.10
CA THR A 100 -13.75 1.84 21.28
C THR A 100 -13.50 2.99 20.32
N LEU A 101 -12.34 3.63 20.43
CA LEU A 101 -11.92 4.76 19.63
C LEU A 101 -10.74 4.38 18.72
N VAL A 102 -10.71 4.98 17.54
CA VAL A 102 -9.64 4.86 16.55
C VAL A 102 -8.94 6.20 16.42
N GLY A 103 -7.63 6.20 16.61
CA GLY A 103 -6.80 7.41 16.61
C GLY A 103 -5.43 7.20 15.98
N LYS A 104 -4.72 8.30 15.71
CA LYS A 104 -3.37 8.25 15.15
C LYS A 104 -2.40 7.55 16.10
N ARG A 105 -1.43 6.83 15.54
CA ARG A 105 -0.30 6.29 16.30
C ARG A 105 1.02 6.90 15.82
N GLY A 106 1.81 7.43 16.76
CA GLY A 106 3.13 7.99 16.47
C GLY A 106 3.13 9.43 15.95
N ARG A 107 4.22 10.15 16.20
CA ARG A 107 4.37 11.59 15.87
C ARG A 107 4.51 11.84 14.37
N LEU A 108 5.10 10.90 13.64
CA LEU A 108 5.36 11.01 12.20
C LEU A 108 4.19 10.54 11.32
N ALA A 109 3.08 10.12 11.92
CA ALA A 109 1.98 9.49 11.18
C ALA A 109 1.49 10.32 9.98
N ARG A 110 1.28 11.63 10.21
CA ARG A 110 0.86 12.57 9.17
C ARG A 110 1.88 12.71 8.04
N VAL A 111 3.17 12.76 8.37
CA VAL A 111 4.23 12.88 7.36
C VAL A 111 4.26 11.62 6.51
N ILE A 112 4.32 10.44 7.15
CA ILE A 112 4.32 9.14 6.47
C ILE A 112 3.09 9.00 5.56
N TYR A 113 1.91 9.38 6.05
CA TYR A 113 0.69 9.34 5.26
C TYR A 113 0.76 10.27 4.04
N MET A 114 1.11 11.54 4.24
CA MET A 114 1.11 12.53 3.14
C MET A 114 2.16 12.25 2.07
N THR A 115 3.25 11.55 2.39
CA THR A 115 4.29 11.17 1.41
C THR A 115 3.99 9.87 0.67
N ASN A 116 3.01 9.09 1.11
CA ASN A 116 2.68 7.77 0.52
C ASN A 116 1.21 7.64 0.10
N VAL A 117 0.38 8.66 0.31
CA VAL A 117 -1.03 8.62 -0.04
C VAL A 117 -1.20 8.58 -1.55
N GLY A 118 -1.81 7.51 -2.06
CA GLY A 118 -2.05 7.32 -3.49
C GLY A 118 -2.67 5.96 -3.76
N THR A 119 -3.12 5.76 -5.00
CA THR A 119 -3.56 4.43 -5.47
C THR A 119 -2.90 4.04 -6.79
N ILE A 120 -2.12 4.95 -7.38
CA ILE A 120 -1.27 4.64 -8.52
C ILE A 120 -0.03 3.97 -7.95
N PRO A 121 0.21 2.69 -8.23
CA PRO A 121 1.44 2.04 -7.79
C PRO A 121 2.63 2.73 -8.46
N ASP A 122 3.74 2.85 -7.74
CA ASP A 122 4.99 3.29 -8.35
C ASP A 122 5.39 2.28 -9.43
N SER A 123 5.54 2.75 -10.66
CA SER A 123 6.19 1.97 -11.71
C SER A 123 7.68 2.00 -11.43
N PHE A 124 8.21 0.90 -10.90
CA PHE A 124 9.65 0.77 -10.67
C PHE A 124 10.34 0.51 -12.02
N THR A 125 11.08 1.51 -12.50
CA THR A 125 12.02 1.31 -13.59
C THR A 125 13.36 0.87 -13.03
N CYS A 126 13.94 -0.17 -13.62
CA CYS A 126 15.30 -0.60 -13.35
C CYS A 126 16.27 0.02 -14.36
N ASP A 127 17.37 0.59 -13.87
CA ASP A 127 18.43 1.11 -14.72
C ASP A 127 19.23 -0.04 -15.32
N VAL A 128 19.39 -0.05 -16.64
CA VAL A 128 20.13 -1.08 -17.37
C VAL A 128 21.54 -0.59 -17.66
N PHE A 129 22.51 -1.40 -17.25
CA PHE A 129 23.93 -1.19 -17.46
C PHE A 129 24.53 -2.36 -18.24
N THR A 130 25.49 -2.08 -19.10
CA THR A 130 26.42 -3.14 -19.55
C THR A 130 27.27 -3.60 -18.37
N ARG A 131 27.90 -4.77 -18.48
CA ARG A 131 28.87 -5.21 -17.47
C ARG A 131 30.16 -4.37 -17.41
N ASP A 132 30.33 -3.43 -18.34
CA ASP A 132 31.39 -2.39 -18.31
C ASP A 132 30.92 -1.09 -17.63
N ASP A 133 29.83 -1.14 -16.87
CA ASP A 133 29.20 -0.02 -16.13
C ASP A 133 28.70 1.13 -17.02
N GLU A 134 28.43 0.87 -18.31
CA GLU A 134 27.81 1.83 -19.22
C GLU A 134 26.27 1.78 -19.10
N TRP A 135 25.62 2.90 -18.79
CA TRP A 135 24.15 2.98 -18.79
C TRP A 135 23.60 2.97 -20.22
N VAL A 136 22.65 2.09 -20.50
CA VAL A 136 22.07 1.89 -21.84
C VAL A 136 20.56 2.15 -21.91
N GLY A 137 19.91 2.39 -20.77
CA GLY A 137 18.49 2.74 -20.70
C GLY A 137 17.81 2.25 -19.43
N THR A 138 16.48 2.15 -19.48
CA THR A 138 15.66 1.65 -18.37
C THR A 138 14.69 0.58 -18.86
N LEU A 139 14.35 -0.35 -17.96
CA LEU A 139 13.30 -1.36 -18.16
C LEU A 139 12.27 -1.26 -17.04
N ASP A 140 11.03 -1.64 -17.35
CA ASP A 140 10.01 -1.84 -16.33
C ASP A 140 10.32 -3.11 -15.51
N GLU A 141 10.16 -3.06 -14.19
CA GLU A 141 10.41 -4.21 -13.31
C GLU A 141 9.52 -5.41 -13.66
N SER A 142 8.27 -5.20 -14.05
CA SER A 142 7.38 -6.31 -14.41
C SER A 142 7.83 -7.04 -15.67
N TYR A 143 8.47 -6.34 -16.61
CA TYR A 143 9.10 -6.99 -17.75
C TYR A 143 10.37 -7.73 -17.34
N LEU A 144 11.19 -7.14 -16.48
CA LEU A 144 12.40 -7.78 -15.95
C LEU A 144 12.08 -9.09 -15.21
N ASP A 145 10.97 -9.15 -14.48
CA ASP A 145 10.51 -10.35 -13.77
C ASP A 145 10.13 -11.51 -14.72
N THR A 146 9.95 -11.22 -16.01
CA THR A 146 9.74 -12.25 -17.05
C THR A 146 11.03 -12.79 -17.66
N LEU A 147 12.18 -12.17 -17.38
CA LEU A 147 13.46 -12.52 -18.00
C LEU A 147 14.27 -13.50 -17.15
N GLU A 148 14.79 -14.54 -17.79
CA GLU A 148 15.79 -15.45 -17.23
C GLU A 148 17.20 -15.08 -17.70
N SER A 149 18.21 -15.44 -16.90
CA SER A 149 19.62 -15.16 -17.25
C SER A 149 19.97 -15.81 -18.60
N GLY A 150 20.34 -14.99 -19.59
CA GLY A 150 20.60 -15.40 -20.96
C GLY A 150 19.55 -14.91 -21.97
N ASP A 151 18.36 -14.51 -21.51
CA ASP A 151 17.30 -14.01 -22.39
C ASP A 151 17.72 -12.73 -23.10
N VAL A 152 17.38 -12.65 -24.39
CA VAL A 152 17.74 -11.52 -25.24
C VAL A 152 16.52 -10.63 -25.47
N PHE A 153 16.68 -9.34 -25.21
CA PHE A 153 15.66 -8.32 -25.43
C PHE A 153 16.24 -7.13 -26.20
N ALA A 154 15.36 -6.30 -26.75
CA ALA A 154 15.73 -5.09 -27.47
C ALA A 154 15.53 -3.84 -26.60
N LEU A 155 16.52 -2.96 -26.56
CA LEU A 155 16.46 -1.68 -25.84
C LEU A 155 17.19 -0.61 -26.66
N GLY A 156 16.52 0.52 -26.93
CA GLY A 156 17.12 1.60 -27.74
C GLY A 156 17.48 1.20 -29.18
N GLY A 157 16.94 0.09 -29.69
CA GLY A 157 17.28 -0.44 -31.03
C GLY A 157 18.47 -1.41 -31.04
N GLU A 158 19.17 -1.60 -29.92
CA GLU A 158 20.22 -2.61 -29.75
C GLU A 158 19.66 -3.85 -29.04
N ARG A 159 20.39 -4.98 -29.16
CA ARG A 159 20.04 -6.24 -28.48
C ARG A 159 20.97 -6.52 -27.31
N PHE A 160 20.38 -6.94 -26.21
CA PHE A 160 21.08 -7.21 -24.97
C PHE A 160 20.65 -8.55 -24.38
N ALA A 161 21.59 -9.31 -23.83
CA ALA A 161 21.34 -10.52 -23.06
C ALA A 161 21.31 -10.17 -21.57
N PHE A 162 20.21 -10.48 -20.89
CA PHE A 162 20.10 -10.33 -19.43
C PHE A 162 21.09 -11.25 -18.72
N ARG A 163 21.79 -10.74 -17.69
CA ARG A 163 22.71 -11.55 -16.87
C ARG A 163 22.26 -11.67 -15.43
N TYR A 164 22.18 -10.54 -14.73
CA TYR A 164 21.78 -10.50 -13.34
C TYR A 164 21.30 -9.10 -12.94
N ARG A 165 20.62 -9.04 -11.79
CA ARG A 165 20.14 -7.81 -11.15
C ARG A 165 20.85 -7.61 -9.82
N ARG A 166 21.10 -6.35 -9.45
CA ARG A 166 21.56 -5.95 -8.12
C ARG A 166 20.82 -4.69 -7.66
N GLY A 167 19.83 -4.85 -6.79
CA GLY A 167 18.94 -3.75 -6.40
C GLY A 167 18.13 -3.26 -7.61
N SER A 168 18.08 -1.96 -7.85
CA SER A 168 17.42 -1.36 -9.03
C SER A 168 18.27 -1.40 -10.31
N LYS A 169 19.49 -1.96 -10.27
CA LYS A 169 20.39 -2.04 -11.43
C LYS A 169 20.32 -3.42 -12.09
N VAL A 170 20.22 -3.42 -13.41
CA VAL A 170 20.21 -4.61 -14.27
C VAL A 170 21.49 -4.62 -15.10
N TYR A 171 22.17 -5.76 -15.14
CA TYR A 171 23.42 -5.92 -15.88
C TYR A 171 23.22 -6.83 -17.08
N VAL A 172 23.71 -6.38 -18.24
CA VAL A 172 23.52 -7.05 -19.53
C VAL A 172 24.81 -7.13 -20.35
N ASP A 173 24.80 -8.01 -21.35
CA ASP A 173 25.80 -8.05 -22.42
C ASP A 173 25.19 -7.60 -23.74
N ARG A 174 25.95 -6.82 -24.54
CA ARG A 174 25.60 -6.57 -25.95
C ARG A 174 25.60 -7.88 -26.72
N THR A 175 24.61 -8.07 -27.59
CA THR A 175 24.55 -9.20 -28.53
C THR A 175 24.51 -8.70 -29.96
N SER A 176 24.98 -9.53 -30.90
CA SER A 176 24.83 -9.29 -32.34
C SER A 176 23.44 -9.65 -32.87
#